data_AF-A0A6P4EZB0-F1
#
_entry.id   AF-A0A6P4EZB0-F1
#
_cell.length_a   1.000
_cell.length_b   1.000
_cell.length_c   1.000
_cell.angle_alpha   90.00
_cell.angle_beta   90.00
_cell.angle_gamma   90.00
#
_symmetry.space_group_name_H-M   'P 1'
#
loop_
_entity.id
_entity.type
_entity.pdbx_description
1 polymer ?
#
loop_
_entity_poly.entity_id
_entity_poly.type
_entity_poly.pdbx_seq_one_letter_code
_entity_poly.pdbx_strand_id
1 'polypeptide(L)'
;MANVGRYIERNPDMRAAGLTSFEKSGGELYGSKECFMIVNLEEEAENRIRALCRQHKAKPYGKRTPKIPTDKMGDIFGNQDKGLFAEFQEKFRENIVFKKPLLGQTTESNSKPDSVTNLSRTFGQASDPEESLYSVVMPPKSAEQVNREYGEFHDKHIISHNHYFPSEQINRRYSSHFNRLNTFGMPFYVDHTGIKVKRCLQEGEEHLIIVKKPQMDLDDRTKGPLGKKYKWYPYQIPENMTFGRTMPRETDMRSLLENTSPSILSEKLASAISHLNMLRKMLQERDDFNMNQVIVALEKKDKEGNRQLPLTEIIHVMRKLNIPADAEKIRTAVSHFRLIVDEGCCSERVKYEDLCHLLSILKSLPMIGSISPMPKAIYNQDTAYRQLCC
;
A
#
# COMPACT_ATOMS: atom_id res chain seq x y z
N MET A 1 -12.45 -50.70 -71.89
CA MET A 1 -13.15 -49.77 -70.97
C MET A 1 -14.24 -49.06 -71.77
N ALA A 2 -15.52 -49.25 -71.43
CA ALA A 2 -16.64 -48.79 -72.27
C ALA A 2 -16.96 -47.28 -72.17
N ASN A 3 -16.35 -46.54 -71.24
CA ASN A 3 -16.67 -45.12 -70.98
C ASN A 3 -15.43 -44.21 -70.91
N VAL A 4 -14.37 -44.53 -71.66
CA VAL A 4 -13.20 -43.63 -71.77
C VAL A 4 -13.58 -42.45 -72.68
N GLY A 5 -13.50 -41.22 -72.16
CA GLY A 5 -13.67 -39.98 -72.93
C GLY A 5 -15.06 -39.34 -72.91
N ARG A 6 -16.02 -39.86 -72.14
CA ARG A 6 -17.38 -39.26 -72.03
C ARG A 6 -17.64 -38.46 -70.74
N TYR A 7 -16.79 -38.58 -69.73
CA TYR A 7 -16.89 -37.80 -68.48
C TYR A 7 -15.54 -37.17 -68.12
N ILE A 8 -15.58 -35.94 -67.61
CA ILE A 8 -14.42 -35.25 -67.04
C ILE A 8 -14.24 -35.79 -65.61
N GLU A 9 -13.14 -36.47 -65.34
CA GLU A 9 -12.77 -36.92 -63.99
C GLU A 9 -12.55 -35.70 -63.07
N ARG A 10 -13.36 -35.59 -62.02
CA ARG A 10 -13.23 -34.50 -61.03
C ARG A 10 -12.34 -34.87 -59.83
N ASN A 11 -11.93 -36.13 -59.70
CA ASN A 11 -10.99 -36.58 -58.67
C ASN A 11 -10.20 -37.81 -59.16
N PRO A 12 -8.87 -37.72 -59.33
CA PRO A 12 -8.04 -38.81 -59.85
C PRO A 12 -7.79 -39.95 -58.84
N ASP A 13 -8.00 -39.70 -57.54
CA ASP A 13 -7.67 -40.66 -56.47
C ASP A 13 -8.80 -41.65 -56.13
N MET A 14 -9.99 -41.48 -56.73
CA MET A 14 -11.14 -42.36 -56.49
C MET A 14 -11.32 -43.37 -57.63
N ARG A 15 -11.08 -44.65 -57.33
CA ARG A 15 -11.32 -45.76 -58.26
C ARG A 15 -12.84 -45.92 -58.50
N ALA A 16 -13.28 -45.86 -59.75
CA ALA A 16 -14.69 -46.10 -60.10
C ALA A 16 -15.10 -47.54 -59.76
N ALA A 17 -16.22 -47.70 -59.05
CA ALA A 17 -16.76 -49.01 -58.69
C ALA A 17 -17.52 -49.63 -59.88
N GLY A 18 -17.10 -50.81 -60.32
CA GLY A 18 -17.75 -51.61 -61.37
C GLY A 18 -16.82 -52.70 -61.92
N LEU A 19 -17.38 -53.86 -62.29
CA LEU A 19 -16.62 -54.90 -62.99
C LEU A 19 -16.27 -54.44 -64.40
N THR A 20 -14.99 -54.51 -64.77
CA THR A 20 -14.56 -54.34 -66.15
C THR A 20 -14.95 -55.60 -66.94
N SER A 21 -15.94 -55.51 -67.82
CA SER A 21 -16.44 -56.61 -68.65
C SER A 21 -15.50 -57.04 -69.78
N PHE A 22 -14.20 -56.95 -69.57
CA PHE A 22 -13.17 -57.50 -70.45
C PHE A 22 -12.06 -58.08 -69.60
N GLU A 23 -12.14 -59.38 -69.34
CA GLU A 23 -11.02 -60.13 -68.76
C GLU A 23 -10.02 -60.55 -69.83
N LYS A 24 -8.78 -60.57 -69.37
CA LYS A 24 -7.56 -60.82 -70.12
C LYS A 24 -7.46 -62.29 -70.50
N SER A 25 -7.57 -62.58 -71.79
CA SER A 25 -6.91 -63.73 -72.42
C SER A 25 -6.69 -63.37 -73.88
N GLY A 26 -5.42 -63.23 -74.29
CA GLY A 26 -4.93 -62.79 -75.60
C GLY A 26 -5.79 -63.16 -76.82
N GLY A 27 -6.77 -62.32 -77.13
CA GLY A 27 -7.61 -62.39 -78.30
C GLY A 27 -7.84 -60.97 -78.78
N GLU A 28 -7.33 -60.67 -79.97
CA GLU A 28 -7.47 -59.38 -80.64
C GLU A 28 -8.96 -58.99 -80.71
N LEU A 29 -9.24 -57.71 -80.45
CA LEU A 29 -10.58 -57.15 -80.63
C LEU A 29 -10.93 -57.18 -82.13
N TYR A 30 -11.57 -58.24 -82.59
CA TYR A 30 -12.08 -58.29 -83.96
C TYR A 30 -13.19 -57.26 -84.13
N GLY A 31 -12.87 -56.14 -84.76
CA GLY A 31 -13.85 -55.16 -85.20
C GLY A 31 -14.71 -55.76 -86.30
N SER A 32 -15.94 -55.28 -86.49
CA SER A 32 -16.91 -55.80 -87.46
C SER A 32 -16.41 -55.90 -88.92
N LYS A 33 -15.24 -55.34 -89.24
CA LYS A 33 -14.57 -55.46 -90.55
C LYS A 33 -13.85 -56.80 -90.76
N GLU A 34 -13.44 -57.51 -89.72
CA GLU A 34 -12.68 -58.76 -89.84
C GLU A 34 -13.59 -60.01 -89.94
N CYS A 35 -14.86 -59.90 -89.52
CA CYS A 35 -15.86 -60.95 -89.68
C CYS A 35 -16.29 -61.22 -91.15
N PHE A 36 -15.92 -60.35 -92.10
CA PHE A 36 -16.26 -60.51 -93.52
C PHE A 36 -15.20 -61.29 -94.33
N MET A 37 -14.05 -61.61 -93.72
CA MET A 37 -12.93 -62.31 -94.38
C MET A 37 -12.82 -63.78 -93.95
N ILE A 38 -13.94 -64.45 -93.73
CA ILE A 38 -13.95 -65.89 -93.42
C ILE A 38 -13.66 -66.67 -94.72
N VAL A 39 -12.38 -66.85 -95.03
CA VAL A 39 -11.92 -67.90 -95.95
C VAL A 39 -11.63 -69.12 -95.09
N ASN A 40 -12.66 -69.93 -94.83
CA ASN A 40 -12.47 -71.19 -94.13
C ASN A 40 -11.77 -72.16 -95.10
N LEU A 41 -10.50 -72.49 -94.83
CA LEU A 41 -9.65 -73.31 -95.71
C LEU A 41 -10.33 -74.64 -96.09
N GLU A 42 -11.10 -75.22 -95.17
CA GLU A 42 -11.84 -76.47 -95.39
C GLU A 42 -12.95 -76.31 -96.45
N GLU A 43 -13.69 -75.20 -96.43
CA GLU A 43 -14.80 -74.95 -97.36
C GLU A 43 -14.27 -74.63 -98.77
N GLU A 44 -13.14 -73.93 -98.87
CA GLU A 44 -12.46 -73.71 -100.14
C GLU A 44 -11.90 -75.02 -100.72
N ALA A 45 -11.31 -75.87 -99.88
CA ALA A 45 -10.83 -77.19 -100.28
C ALA A 45 -11.97 -78.09 -100.79
N GLU A 46 -13.10 -78.13 -100.08
CA GLU A 46 -14.26 -78.91 -100.50
C GLU A 46 -14.84 -78.41 -101.83
N ASN A 47 -14.93 -77.10 -102.02
CA ASN A 47 -15.41 -76.51 -103.27
C ASN A 47 -14.47 -76.83 -104.44
N ARG A 48 -13.15 -76.81 -104.24
CA ARG A 48 -12.17 -77.23 -105.26
C ARG A 48 -12.30 -78.72 -105.59
N ILE A 49 -12.48 -79.59 -104.59
CA ILE A 49 -12.71 -81.03 -104.79
C ILE A 49 -14.00 -81.26 -105.58
N ARG A 50 -15.11 -80.61 -105.20
CA ARG A 50 -16.39 -80.73 -105.92
C ARG A 50 -16.30 -80.22 -107.35
N ALA A 51 -15.54 -79.15 -107.61
CA ALA A 51 -15.30 -78.65 -108.96
C ALA A 51 -14.54 -79.66 -109.83
N LEU A 52 -13.48 -80.28 -109.31
CA LEU A 52 -12.74 -81.35 -109.98
C LEU A 52 -13.63 -82.57 -110.26
N CYS A 53 -14.44 -82.99 -109.28
CA CYS A 53 -15.41 -84.08 -109.45
C CYS A 53 -16.46 -83.78 -110.54
N ARG A 54 -16.84 -82.51 -110.75
CA ARG A 54 -17.73 -82.10 -111.85
C ARG A 54 -17.04 -82.16 -113.20
N GLN A 55 -15.73 -81.88 -113.28
CA GLN A 55 -14.94 -82.00 -114.51
C GLN A 55 -14.72 -83.46 -114.93
N HIS A 56 -14.55 -84.36 -113.96
CA HIS A 56 -14.35 -85.80 -114.22
C HIS A 56 -15.63 -86.59 -114.46
N LYS A 57 -16.81 -86.00 -114.28
CA LYS A 57 -18.08 -86.65 -114.66
C LYS A 57 -18.29 -86.55 -116.16
N ALA A 58 -18.34 -87.70 -116.84
CA ALA A 58 -18.75 -87.78 -118.24
C ALA A 58 -20.10 -87.09 -118.42
N LYS A 59 -20.18 -86.13 -119.36
CA LYS A 59 -21.45 -85.48 -119.70
C LYS A 59 -22.39 -86.55 -120.29
N PRO A 60 -23.59 -86.76 -119.72
CA PRO A 60 -24.51 -87.76 -120.23
C PRO A 60 -24.94 -87.42 -121.66
N TYR A 61 -24.68 -88.34 -122.59
CA TYR A 61 -25.04 -88.23 -124.00
C TYR A 61 -26.50 -88.69 -124.18
N GLY A 62 -27.42 -87.76 -124.45
CA GLY A 62 -28.83 -88.06 -124.68
C GLY A 62 -29.72 -86.83 -124.48
N LYS A 63 -30.83 -86.75 -125.22
CA LYS A 63 -31.82 -85.67 -125.08
C LYS A 63 -32.42 -85.71 -123.67
N ARG A 64 -32.20 -84.66 -122.88
CA ARG A 64 -32.78 -84.48 -121.55
C ARG A 64 -34.28 -84.30 -121.69
N THR A 65 -35.06 -85.30 -121.29
CA THR A 65 -36.51 -85.16 -121.12
C THR A 65 -36.78 -84.30 -119.89
N PRO A 66 -37.67 -83.28 -119.96
CA PRO A 66 -38.07 -82.54 -118.77
C PRO A 66 -38.78 -83.51 -117.81
N LYS A 67 -38.26 -83.62 -116.58
CA LYS A 67 -39.00 -84.24 -115.48
C LYS A 67 -40.12 -83.28 -115.11
N ILE A 68 -41.36 -83.63 -115.45
CA ILE A 68 -42.54 -82.93 -114.95
C ILE A 68 -42.67 -83.32 -113.47
N PRO A 69 -42.74 -82.35 -112.54
CA PRO A 69 -42.96 -82.64 -111.12
C PRO A 69 -44.28 -83.39 -110.95
N THR A 70 -44.25 -84.54 -110.28
CA THR A 70 -45.41 -85.39 -109.97
C THR A 70 -46.27 -84.86 -108.82
N ASP A 71 -45.84 -83.78 -108.19
CA ASP A 71 -46.40 -83.36 -106.91
C ASP A 71 -47.59 -82.43 -107.15
N LYS A 72 -48.72 -82.74 -106.49
CA LYS A 72 -49.94 -81.95 -106.57
C LYS A 72 -49.77 -80.69 -105.72
N MET A 73 -50.31 -79.56 -106.16
CA MET A 73 -50.21 -78.25 -105.48
C MET A 73 -50.62 -78.31 -103.99
N GLY A 74 -51.53 -79.22 -103.61
CA GLY A 74 -51.96 -79.45 -102.23
C GLY A 74 -50.87 -80.00 -101.29
N ASP A 75 -49.88 -80.74 -101.79
CA ASP A 75 -48.76 -81.24 -100.97
C ASP A 75 -47.70 -80.16 -100.71
N ILE A 76 -47.68 -79.10 -101.53
CA ILE A 76 -46.71 -78.01 -101.43
C ILE A 76 -47.20 -76.93 -100.45
N PHE A 77 -48.52 -76.68 -100.41
CA PHE A 77 -49.13 -75.66 -99.55
C PHE A 77 -49.92 -76.23 -98.37
N GLY A 78 -50.12 -77.55 -98.32
CA GLY A 78 -50.75 -78.22 -97.20
C GLY A 78 -49.77 -78.36 -96.05
N ASN A 79 -50.00 -77.59 -94.98
CA ASN A 79 -49.66 -78.09 -93.65
C ASN A 79 -50.53 -79.33 -93.44
N GLN A 80 -50.05 -80.50 -93.87
CA GLN A 80 -50.71 -81.76 -93.55
C GLN A 80 -50.91 -81.76 -92.04
N ASP A 81 -52.14 -82.03 -91.58
CA ASP A 81 -52.48 -82.16 -90.16
C ASP A 81 -51.63 -83.29 -89.56
N LYS A 82 -50.40 -82.95 -89.19
CA LYS A 82 -49.46 -83.84 -88.52
C LYS A 82 -50.16 -84.19 -87.21
N GLY A 83 -50.65 -85.43 -87.10
CA GLY A 83 -51.25 -85.90 -85.86
C GLY A 83 -50.32 -85.61 -84.68
N LEU A 84 -50.88 -85.43 -83.48
CA LEU A 84 -50.13 -85.06 -82.26
C LEU A 84 -48.84 -85.88 -82.07
N PHE A 85 -48.85 -87.15 -82.48
CA PHE A 85 -47.70 -88.04 -82.42
C PHE A 85 -46.57 -87.68 -83.41
N ALA A 86 -46.91 -87.24 -84.62
CA ALA A 86 -45.93 -86.82 -85.62
C ALA A 86 -45.25 -85.50 -85.21
N GLU A 87 -46.01 -84.53 -84.69
CA GLU A 87 -45.42 -83.32 -84.11
C GLU A 87 -44.53 -83.62 -82.91
N PHE A 88 -44.94 -84.55 -82.04
CA PHE A 88 -44.12 -84.97 -80.91
C PHE A 88 -42.80 -85.60 -81.38
N GLN A 89 -42.85 -86.46 -82.40
CA GLN A 89 -41.66 -87.08 -82.97
C GLN A 89 -40.74 -86.05 -83.63
N GLU A 90 -41.29 -85.08 -84.36
CA GLU A 90 -40.51 -83.98 -84.93
C GLU A 90 -39.89 -83.09 -83.85
N LYS A 91 -40.65 -82.69 -82.82
CA LYS A 91 -40.11 -81.94 -81.67
C LYS A 91 -38.98 -82.69 -80.98
N PHE A 92 -39.08 -84.01 -80.83
CA PHE A 92 -38.01 -84.85 -80.28
C PHE A 92 -36.78 -84.85 -81.19
N ARG A 93 -36.96 -85.03 -82.50
CA ARG A 93 -35.86 -85.01 -83.48
C ARG A 93 -35.18 -83.64 -83.55
N GLU A 94 -35.94 -82.56 -83.52
CA GLU A 94 -35.39 -81.19 -83.49
C GLU A 94 -34.60 -80.92 -82.22
N ASN A 95 -35.12 -81.31 -81.05
CA ASN A 95 -34.45 -81.12 -79.75
C ASN A 95 -33.11 -81.86 -79.64
N ILE A 96 -32.90 -82.94 -80.41
CA ILE A 96 -31.63 -83.65 -80.47
C ILE A 96 -30.56 -82.81 -81.20
N VAL A 97 -30.94 -82.11 -82.28
CA VAL A 97 -30.00 -81.39 -83.14
C VAL A 97 -29.75 -79.96 -82.61
N PHE A 98 -30.80 -79.26 -82.20
CA PHE A 98 -30.72 -77.95 -81.57
C PHE A 98 -31.67 -77.90 -80.37
N LYS A 99 -31.11 -77.77 -79.16
CA LYS A 99 -31.90 -77.52 -77.95
C LYS A 99 -32.50 -76.12 -78.03
N LYS A 100 -33.68 -76.00 -78.64
CA LYS A 100 -34.46 -74.77 -78.58
C LYS A 100 -35.01 -74.63 -77.16
N PRO A 101 -34.97 -73.43 -76.55
CA PRO A 101 -35.66 -73.22 -75.29
C PRO A 101 -37.15 -73.45 -75.52
N LEU A 102 -37.78 -74.29 -74.70
CA LEU A 102 -39.23 -74.47 -74.76
C LEU A 102 -39.92 -73.13 -74.47
N LEU A 103 -40.93 -72.80 -75.27
CA LEU A 103 -41.68 -71.56 -75.09
C LEU A 103 -42.33 -71.57 -73.69
N GLY A 104 -41.96 -70.59 -72.85
CA GLY A 104 -42.47 -70.45 -71.49
C GLY A 104 -41.74 -71.28 -70.42
N GLN A 105 -40.73 -72.09 -70.77
CA GLN A 105 -39.92 -72.83 -69.80
C GLN A 105 -38.53 -72.19 -69.66
N THR A 106 -38.15 -71.87 -68.43
CA THR A 106 -36.84 -71.28 -68.13
C THR A 106 -35.75 -72.33 -68.25
N THR A 107 -34.61 -71.96 -68.84
CA THR A 107 -33.44 -72.84 -68.89
C THR A 107 -32.92 -73.08 -67.47
N GLU A 108 -32.80 -74.35 -67.07
CA GLU A 108 -32.22 -74.72 -65.78
C GLU A 108 -30.75 -74.30 -65.74
N SER A 109 -30.44 -73.26 -64.97
CA SER A 109 -29.06 -72.95 -64.61
C SER A 109 -28.76 -73.70 -63.32
N ASN A 110 -27.83 -74.66 -63.36
CA ASN A 110 -27.35 -75.43 -62.19
C ASN A 110 -26.50 -74.55 -61.24
N SER A 111 -26.89 -73.29 -61.08
CA SER A 111 -26.17 -72.26 -60.32
C SER A 111 -26.55 -72.25 -58.84
N LYS A 112 -27.61 -72.98 -58.44
CA LYS A 112 -28.02 -73.10 -57.04
C LYS A 112 -27.73 -74.51 -56.51
N PRO A 113 -27.28 -74.64 -55.25
CA PRO A 113 -27.20 -75.93 -54.57
C PRO A 113 -28.61 -76.45 -54.22
N ASP A 114 -28.79 -77.77 -54.24
CA ASP A 114 -30.08 -78.44 -54.00
C ASP A 114 -30.70 -78.13 -52.63
N SER A 115 -29.87 -77.72 -51.65
CA SER A 115 -30.31 -77.30 -50.33
C SER A 115 -31.09 -75.98 -50.32
N VAL A 116 -31.01 -75.17 -51.39
CA VAL A 116 -31.65 -73.86 -51.49
C VAL A 116 -32.96 -73.98 -52.26
N THR A 117 -34.02 -74.25 -51.50
CA THR A 117 -35.41 -74.22 -51.99
C THR A 117 -36.05 -72.87 -51.70
N ASN A 118 -37.05 -72.46 -52.50
CA ASN A 118 -37.80 -71.20 -52.34
C ASN A 118 -38.38 -71.00 -50.92
N LEU A 119 -38.61 -72.07 -50.17
CA LEU A 119 -39.11 -72.03 -48.79
C LEU A 119 -38.01 -71.87 -47.73
N SER A 120 -36.78 -72.24 -48.06
CA SER A 120 -35.67 -72.31 -47.08
C SER A 120 -34.92 -70.99 -46.92
N ARG A 121 -34.80 -70.22 -48.02
CA ARG A 121 -33.96 -69.03 -48.05
C ARG A 121 -34.43 -68.06 -49.11
N THR A 122 -34.42 -66.78 -48.77
CA THR A 122 -34.63 -65.68 -49.72
C THR A 122 -33.31 -65.33 -50.40
N PHE A 123 -33.37 -64.98 -51.69
CA PHE A 123 -32.20 -64.50 -52.43
C PHE A 123 -31.95 -63.03 -52.13
N GLY A 124 -30.67 -62.68 -51.89
CA GLY A 124 -30.24 -61.34 -51.47
C GLY A 124 -29.23 -61.42 -50.33
N GLN A 125 -28.54 -60.32 -50.07
CA GLN A 125 -27.68 -60.19 -48.89
C GLN A 125 -28.57 -59.86 -47.70
N ALA A 126 -28.76 -60.82 -46.79
CA ALA A 126 -29.30 -60.52 -45.47
C ALA A 126 -28.24 -59.67 -44.76
N SER A 127 -28.59 -58.44 -44.40
CA SER A 127 -27.81 -57.68 -43.43
C SER A 127 -27.94 -58.38 -42.09
N ASP A 128 -26.83 -58.74 -41.47
CA ASP A 128 -26.84 -59.10 -40.06
C ASP A 128 -27.48 -57.94 -39.28
N PRO A 129 -28.33 -58.21 -38.28
CA PRO A 129 -28.86 -57.15 -37.46
C PRO A 129 -27.67 -56.41 -36.84
N GLU A 130 -27.50 -55.14 -37.21
CA GLU A 130 -26.48 -54.28 -36.61
C GLU A 130 -26.67 -54.24 -35.09
N GLU A 131 -25.60 -53.92 -34.36
CA GLU A 131 -25.67 -53.76 -32.92
C GLU A 131 -26.89 -52.94 -32.53
N SER A 132 -27.57 -53.35 -31.45
CA SER A 132 -28.75 -52.65 -30.97
C SER A 132 -28.43 -51.16 -30.81
N LEU A 133 -29.31 -50.29 -31.32
CA LEU A 133 -29.20 -48.85 -31.07
C LEU A 133 -28.98 -48.55 -29.57
N TYR A 134 -29.54 -49.39 -28.70
CA TYR A 134 -29.36 -49.29 -27.27
C TYR A 134 -27.90 -49.42 -26.81
N SER A 135 -27.11 -50.35 -27.34
CA SER A 135 -25.69 -50.50 -26.95
C SER A 135 -24.82 -49.35 -27.44
N VAL A 136 -25.25 -48.67 -28.52
CA VAL A 136 -24.59 -47.46 -29.03
C VAL A 136 -24.92 -46.24 -28.17
N VAL A 137 -26.19 -46.06 -27.81
CA VAL A 137 -26.65 -44.92 -27.00
C VAL A 137 -26.26 -45.07 -25.53
N MET A 138 -26.36 -46.28 -24.99
CA MET A 138 -26.03 -46.65 -23.62
C MET A 138 -25.00 -47.78 -23.64
N PRO A 139 -23.71 -47.44 -23.69
CA PRO A 139 -22.64 -48.43 -23.64
C PRO A 139 -22.77 -49.33 -22.41
N PRO A 140 -22.36 -50.61 -22.50
CA PRO A 140 -22.44 -51.55 -21.39
C PRO A 140 -21.51 -51.20 -20.22
N LYS A 141 -20.57 -50.26 -20.42
CA LYS A 141 -19.69 -49.76 -19.36
C LYS A 141 -20.48 -48.87 -18.40
N SER A 142 -20.38 -49.16 -17.11
CA SER A 142 -20.97 -48.29 -16.09
C SER A 142 -20.25 -46.93 -16.04
N ALA A 143 -20.98 -45.88 -15.65
CA ALA A 143 -20.40 -44.55 -15.48
C ALA A 143 -19.25 -44.55 -14.45
N GLU A 144 -19.36 -45.36 -13.39
CA GLU A 144 -18.31 -45.52 -12.39
C GLU A 144 -17.02 -46.09 -12.98
N GLN A 145 -17.13 -47.12 -13.82
CA GLN A 145 -15.99 -47.72 -14.48
C GLN A 145 -15.31 -46.72 -15.41
N VAL A 146 -16.09 -45.99 -16.23
CA VAL A 146 -15.55 -44.98 -17.15
C VAL A 146 -14.84 -43.87 -16.37
N ASN A 147 -15.43 -43.38 -15.27
CA ASN A 147 -14.83 -42.34 -14.45
C ASN A 147 -13.55 -42.80 -13.76
N ARG A 148 -13.48 -44.08 -13.33
CA ARG A 148 -12.26 -44.66 -12.75
C ARG A 148 -11.16 -44.76 -13.79
N GLU A 149 -11.44 -45.33 -14.96
CA GLU A 149 -10.50 -45.41 -16.09
C GLU A 149 -10.02 -44.01 -16.50
N TYR A 150 -10.93 -43.04 -16.55
CA TYR A 150 -10.60 -41.66 -16.86
C TYR A 150 -9.69 -41.02 -15.81
N GLY A 151 -9.98 -41.23 -14.51
CA GLY A 151 -9.15 -40.74 -13.41
C GLY A 151 -7.74 -41.34 -13.39
N GLU A 152 -7.59 -42.62 -13.72
CA GLU A 152 -6.29 -43.30 -13.79
C GLU A 152 -5.37 -42.72 -14.88
N PHE A 153 -5.94 -42.28 -16.01
CA PHE A 153 -5.19 -41.72 -17.14
C PHE A 153 -5.15 -40.18 -17.16
N HIS A 154 -5.80 -39.54 -16.20
CA HIS A 154 -5.94 -38.07 -16.13
C HIS A 154 -4.60 -37.35 -16.20
N ASP A 155 -3.62 -37.74 -15.39
CA ASP A 155 -2.29 -37.11 -15.34
C ASP A 155 -1.59 -37.08 -16.72
N LYS A 156 -1.73 -38.14 -17.51
CA LYS A 156 -1.16 -38.23 -18.88
C LYS A 156 -1.93 -37.34 -19.85
N HIS A 157 -3.24 -37.24 -19.66
CA HIS A 157 -4.12 -36.41 -20.48
C HIS A 157 -3.87 -34.91 -20.23
N ILE A 158 -3.56 -34.51 -18.99
CA ILE A 158 -3.09 -33.16 -18.65
C ILE A 158 -1.79 -32.84 -19.41
N ILE A 159 -0.80 -33.74 -19.38
CA ILE A 159 0.51 -33.49 -20.01
C ILE A 159 0.40 -33.38 -21.53
N SER A 160 -0.44 -34.22 -22.16
CA SER A 160 -0.56 -34.29 -23.62
C SER A 160 -1.48 -33.22 -24.22
N HIS A 161 -2.61 -32.93 -23.56
CA HIS A 161 -3.68 -32.10 -24.12
C HIS A 161 -4.04 -30.89 -23.23
N ASN A 162 -3.36 -30.70 -22.09
CA ASN A 162 -3.64 -29.62 -21.14
C ASN A 162 -5.11 -29.58 -20.69
N HIS A 163 -5.71 -30.76 -20.53
CA HIS A 163 -7.12 -30.95 -20.18
C HIS A 163 -7.25 -31.24 -18.69
N TYR A 164 -7.88 -30.33 -17.94
CA TYR A 164 -8.11 -30.44 -16.50
C TYR A 164 -9.57 -30.74 -16.17
N PHE A 165 -9.81 -31.32 -15.00
CA PHE A 165 -11.16 -31.41 -14.46
C PHE A 165 -11.71 -30.02 -14.12
N PRO A 166 -13.04 -29.85 -14.11
CA PRO A 166 -13.66 -28.64 -13.58
C PRO A 166 -13.16 -28.35 -12.16
N SER A 167 -12.74 -27.10 -11.91
CA SER A 167 -12.20 -26.64 -10.62
C SER A 167 -10.86 -27.25 -10.17
N GLU A 168 -10.17 -27.98 -11.04
CA GLU A 168 -8.82 -28.46 -10.76
C GLU A 168 -7.79 -27.32 -10.89
N GLN A 169 -6.92 -27.19 -9.89
CA GLN A 169 -5.82 -26.23 -9.95
C GLN A 169 -4.64 -26.80 -10.73
N ILE A 170 -4.06 -25.98 -11.62
CA ILE A 170 -2.90 -26.37 -12.43
C ILE A 170 -1.69 -26.63 -11.54
N ASN A 171 -1.22 -27.88 -11.51
CA ASN A 171 0.01 -28.23 -10.82
C ASN A 171 1.22 -28.09 -11.74
N ARG A 172 2.04 -27.05 -11.51
CA ARG A 172 3.24 -26.73 -12.31
C ARG A 172 4.49 -27.49 -11.89
N ARG A 173 4.42 -28.36 -10.87
CA ARG A 173 5.54 -29.17 -10.34
C ARG A 173 6.81 -28.34 -10.03
N TYR A 174 6.62 -27.16 -9.43
CA TYR A 174 7.75 -26.35 -8.94
C TYR A 174 8.58 -27.13 -7.89
N SER A 175 9.90 -26.99 -7.91
CA SER A 175 10.80 -27.62 -6.94
C SER A 175 10.68 -27.01 -5.53
N SER A 176 11.30 -27.65 -4.54
CA SER A 176 11.01 -27.62 -3.09
C SER A 176 11.21 -26.30 -2.31
N HIS A 177 10.60 -25.21 -2.77
CA HIS A 177 10.43 -23.98 -1.98
C HIS A 177 9.03 -23.36 -2.10
N PHE A 178 8.18 -23.87 -3.01
CA PHE A 178 6.81 -23.38 -3.17
C PHE A 178 5.84 -24.16 -2.28
N ASN A 179 5.30 -23.51 -1.24
CA ASN A 179 4.20 -24.03 -0.44
C ASN A 179 2.94 -23.19 -0.69
N ARG A 180 1.91 -23.79 -1.30
CA ARG A 180 0.62 -23.13 -1.61
C ARG A 180 -0.09 -22.50 -0.41
N LEU A 181 0.24 -22.95 0.81
CA LEU A 181 -0.35 -22.43 2.05
C LEU A 181 0.34 -21.16 2.56
N ASN A 182 1.48 -20.79 1.97
CA ASN A 182 2.19 -19.58 2.36
C ASN A 182 1.52 -18.33 1.75
N THR A 183 1.71 -17.20 2.42
CA THR A 183 1.41 -15.89 1.86
C THR A 183 2.54 -15.47 0.93
N PHE A 184 2.20 -15.07 -0.29
CA PHE A 184 3.14 -14.63 -1.31
C PHE A 184 2.88 -13.16 -1.68
N GLY A 185 3.92 -12.46 -2.13
CA GLY A 185 3.88 -11.03 -2.43
C GLY A 185 4.83 -10.24 -1.54
N MET A 186 5.15 -9.00 -1.92
CA MET A 186 5.92 -8.13 -1.05
C MET A 186 5.02 -7.60 0.07
N PRO A 187 5.40 -7.74 1.36
CA PRO A 187 4.64 -7.09 2.42
C PRO A 187 4.70 -5.59 2.19
N PHE A 188 3.53 -4.97 2.00
CA PHE A 188 3.46 -3.52 2.02
C PHE A 188 3.73 -3.07 3.45
N TYR A 189 4.86 -2.40 3.69
CA TYR A 189 5.23 -1.83 4.99
C TYR A 189 4.38 -0.58 5.34
N VAL A 190 3.11 -0.59 4.98
CA VAL A 190 2.18 0.51 5.23
C VAL A 190 1.37 0.14 6.47
N ASP A 191 1.56 0.92 7.53
CA ASP A 191 0.79 0.77 8.75
C ASP A 191 -0.58 1.44 8.58
N HIS A 192 -1.61 0.64 8.30
CA HIS A 192 -2.99 1.12 8.14
C HIS A 192 -3.62 1.64 9.43
N THR A 193 -3.02 1.34 10.59
CA THR A 193 -3.54 1.79 11.89
C THR A 193 -3.25 3.26 12.17
N GLY A 194 -2.33 3.87 11.41
CA GLY A 194 -1.93 5.26 11.57
C GLY A 194 -1.12 5.54 12.84
N ILE A 195 -0.71 4.52 13.59
CA ILE A 195 0.03 4.68 14.86
C ILE A 195 1.36 5.39 14.61
N LYS A 196 2.07 5.04 13.54
CA LYS A 196 3.33 5.72 13.17
C LYS A 196 3.12 7.20 12.85
N VAL A 197 2.06 7.52 12.11
CA VAL A 197 1.71 8.92 11.79
C VAL A 197 1.35 9.68 13.06
N LYS A 198 0.58 9.07 13.97
CA LYS A 198 0.26 9.64 15.28
C LYS A 198 1.52 9.94 16.09
N ARG A 199 2.51 9.05 16.12
CA ARG A 199 3.80 9.30 16.78
C ARG A 199 4.58 10.45 16.16
N CYS A 200 4.52 10.63 14.84
CA CYS A 200 5.15 11.79 14.19
C CYS A 200 4.44 13.12 14.50
N LEU A 201 3.15 13.09 14.85
CA LEU A 201 2.37 14.28 15.23
C LEU A 201 2.44 14.60 16.72
N GLN A 202 2.89 13.64 17.54
CA GLN A 202 3.11 13.84 18.95
C GLN A 202 4.55 14.29 19.16
N GLU A 203 4.73 15.49 19.69
CA GLU A 203 6.01 15.89 20.27
C GLU A 203 6.31 14.92 21.43
N GLY A 204 7.47 14.27 21.39
CA GLY A 204 7.82 13.19 22.31
C GLY A 204 7.78 13.64 23.78
N GLU A 205 7.47 12.74 24.70
CA GLU A 205 7.36 13.07 26.13
C GLU A 205 8.71 13.40 26.79
N GLU A 206 9.84 13.14 26.11
CA GLU A 206 11.18 13.36 26.60
C GLU A 206 11.74 14.71 26.15
N HIS A 207 11.31 15.81 26.80
CA HIS A 207 11.81 17.16 26.50
C HIS A 207 12.53 17.77 27.70
N LEU A 208 13.48 17.05 28.29
CA LEU A 208 14.53 17.70 29.08
C LEU A 208 15.56 18.30 28.13
N ILE A 209 15.27 19.50 27.64
CA ILE A 209 16.25 20.27 26.86
C ILE A 209 17.27 20.84 27.85
N ILE A 210 18.39 20.16 28.00
CA ILE A 210 19.51 20.66 28.82
C ILE A 210 20.21 21.77 28.04
N VAL A 211 19.90 23.01 28.38
CA VAL A 211 20.51 24.21 27.79
C VAL A 211 21.63 24.74 28.69
N LYS A 212 22.69 25.27 28.08
CA LYS A 212 23.76 25.95 28.83
C LYS A 212 23.22 27.22 29.48
N LYS A 213 23.60 27.48 30.74
CA LYS A 213 23.15 28.67 31.49
C LYS A 213 23.30 30.00 30.72
N PRO A 214 24.43 30.33 30.07
CA PRO A 214 24.56 31.59 29.34
C PRO A 214 23.58 31.73 28.16
N GLN A 215 23.23 30.61 27.52
CA GLN A 215 22.26 30.59 26.43
C GLN A 215 20.83 30.78 26.97
N MET A 216 20.51 30.17 28.10
CA MET A 216 19.23 30.38 28.77
C MET A 216 19.09 31.82 29.28
N ASP A 217 20.14 32.40 29.84
CA ASP A 217 20.17 33.81 30.29
C ASP A 217 19.97 34.78 29.11
N LEU A 218 20.46 34.45 27.91
CA LEU A 218 20.21 35.22 26.69
C LEU A 218 18.76 35.09 26.23
N ASP A 219 18.21 33.88 26.26
CA ASP A 219 16.82 33.62 25.90
C ASP A 219 15.86 34.32 26.88
N ASP A 220 16.10 34.28 28.19
CA ASP A 220 15.29 35.00 29.19
C ASP A 220 15.30 36.53 29.00
N ARG A 221 16.36 37.07 28.38
CA ARG A 221 16.49 38.51 28.05
C ARG A 221 15.84 38.89 26.72
N THR A 222 15.80 37.96 25.77
CA THR A 222 15.44 38.25 24.36
C THR A 222 14.09 37.67 23.96
N LYS A 223 13.73 36.51 24.51
CA LYS A 223 12.47 35.80 24.26
C LYS A 223 11.52 36.04 25.44
N GLY A 224 10.53 36.90 25.21
CA GLY A 224 9.55 37.24 26.23
C GLY A 224 8.64 36.05 26.56
N PRO A 225 8.55 35.60 27.82
CA PRO A 225 7.53 34.65 28.22
C PRO A 225 6.14 35.26 28.05
N LEU A 226 5.19 34.49 27.50
CA LEU A 226 3.82 34.96 27.30
C LEU A 226 3.19 35.35 28.64
N GLY A 227 2.66 36.57 28.73
CA GLY A 227 2.00 37.10 29.92
C GLY A 227 2.93 37.48 31.08
N LYS A 228 4.25 37.42 30.90
CA LYS A 228 5.24 37.81 31.93
C LYS A 228 6.18 38.87 31.39
N LYS A 229 6.64 39.77 32.27
CA LYS A 229 7.66 40.76 31.93
C LYS A 229 9.04 40.11 31.89
N TYR A 230 9.93 40.64 31.04
CA TYR A 230 11.34 40.28 31.03
C TYR A 230 11.98 40.42 32.41
N LYS A 231 12.81 39.44 32.78
CA LYS A 231 13.66 39.49 33.98
C LYS A 231 14.87 40.39 33.70
N TRP A 232 14.64 41.70 33.72
CA TRP A 232 15.70 42.68 33.48
C TRP A 232 16.58 42.91 34.72
N TYR A 233 15.98 42.90 35.91
CA TYR A 233 16.68 43.24 37.14
C TYR A 233 17.31 42.00 37.78
N PRO A 234 18.61 42.03 38.12
CA PRO A 234 19.27 40.93 38.81
C PRO A 234 18.88 40.83 40.29
N TYR A 235 18.13 41.81 40.82
CA TYR A 235 17.76 41.90 42.22
C TYR A 235 16.32 41.45 42.45
N GLN A 236 16.11 40.60 43.44
CA GLN A 236 14.78 40.28 43.94
C GLN A 236 14.31 41.43 44.84
N ILE A 237 13.31 42.17 44.35
CA ILE A 237 12.74 43.28 45.11
C ILE A 237 11.75 42.65 46.11
N PRO A 238 11.85 42.96 47.42
CA PRO A 238 10.93 42.43 48.41
C PRO A 238 9.48 42.71 48.03
N GLU A 239 8.61 41.73 48.14
CA GLU A 239 7.20 41.83 47.71
C GLU A 239 6.43 42.95 48.44
N ASN A 240 6.87 43.30 49.65
CA ASN A 240 6.26 44.34 50.48
C ASN A 240 6.81 45.75 50.18
N MET A 241 7.67 45.91 49.18
CA MET A 241 8.26 47.19 48.85
C MET A 241 7.40 47.92 47.81
N THR A 242 6.90 49.10 48.17
CA THR A 242 6.19 49.97 47.24
C THR A 242 7.18 50.79 46.42
N PHE A 243 6.98 50.81 45.10
CA PHE A 243 7.76 51.65 44.21
C PHE A 243 7.24 53.08 44.23
N GLY A 244 8.14 54.06 44.27
CA GLY A 244 7.80 55.48 44.19
C GLY A 244 8.59 56.31 45.19
N ARG A 245 8.41 57.63 45.12
CA ARG A 245 9.00 58.58 46.07
C ARG A 245 8.01 58.84 47.19
N THR A 246 8.36 58.52 48.43
CA THR A 246 7.60 58.96 49.60
C THR A 246 7.82 60.45 49.82
N MET A 247 6.74 61.23 49.87
CA MET A 247 6.84 62.64 50.25
C MET A 247 6.99 62.75 51.77
N PRO A 248 7.90 63.60 52.28
CA PRO A 248 8.00 63.86 53.71
C PRO A 248 6.69 64.50 54.20
N ARG A 249 6.27 64.19 55.43
CA ARG A 249 5.13 64.87 56.05
C ARG A 249 5.55 66.30 56.38
N GLU A 250 4.86 67.29 55.82
CA GLU A 250 5.21 68.70 55.97
C GLU A 250 5.03 69.21 57.41
N THR A 251 4.02 68.73 58.13
CA THR A 251 3.73 69.20 59.50
C THR A 251 3.06 68.10 60.33
N ASP A 252 3.49 67.95 61.59
CA ASP A 252 2.81 67.08 62.56
C ASP A 252 1.57 67.77 63.13
N MET A 253 0.52 67.01 63.45
CA MET A 253 -0.76 67.57 63.95
C MET A 253 -0.54 68.39 65.23
N ARG A 254 0.39 67.95 66.08
CA ARG A 254 0.77 68.66 67.29
C ARG A 254 1.33 70.06 67.02
N SER A 255 2.17 70.20 66.00
CA SER A 255 2.76 71.49 65.62
C SER A 255 1.71 72.47 65.08
N LEU A 256 0.65 71.97 64.44
CA LEU A 256 -0.49 72.77 64.00
C LEU A 256 -1.34 73.25 65.18
N LEU A 257 -1.51 72.42 66.21
CA LEU A 257 -2.28 72.76 67.42
C LEU A 257 -1.55 73.75 68.33
N GLU A 258 -0.23 73.62 68.47
CA GLU A 258 0.60 74.50 69.31
C GLU A 258 0.99 75.82 68.60
N ASN A 259 0.62 75.99 67.32
CA ASN A 259 0.90 77.18 66.50
C ASN A 259 2.39 77.59 66.48
N THR A 260 3.27 76.62 66.72
CA THR A 260 4.72 76.78 66.65
C THR A 260 5.14 76.72 65.19
N SER A 261 5.81 77.75 64.68
CA SER A 261 6.42 77.69 63.36
C SER A 261 7.46 76.56 63.31
N PRO A 262 7.54 75.78 62.23
CA PRO A 262 8.57 74.76 62.09
C PRO A 262 9.94 75.45 62.12
N SER A 263 10.64 75.34 63.25
CA SER A 263 11.95 75.95 63.38
C SER A 263 12.96 75.07 62.64
N ILE A 264 13.76 75.67 61.75
CA ILE A 264 14.83 74.97 61.02
C ILE A 264 15.81 74.31 62.01
N LEU A 265 15.97 74.90 63.20
CA LEU A 265 16.82 74.36 64.27
C LEU A 265 16.25 73.07 64.88
N SER A 266 14.94 73.00 65.14
CA SER A 266 14.30 71.79 65.66
C SER A 266 14.27 70.66 64.63
N GLU A 267 14.10 70.97 63.34
CA GLU A 267 14.16 69.98 62.27
C GLU A 267 15.58 69.42 62.09
N LYS A 268 16.61 70.27 62.10
CA LYS A 268 18.01 69.85 62.09
C LYS A 268 18.35 68.97 63.29
N LEU A 269 17.84 69.32 64.47
CA LEU A 269 18.02 68.52 65.68
C LEU A 269 17.29 67.16 65.60
N ALA A 270 16.05 67.13 65.13
CA ALA A 270 15.30 65.90 64.93
C ALA A 270 15.98 64.98 63.91
N SER A 271 16.48 65.54 62.81
CA SER A 271 17.29 64.83 61.81
C SER A 271 18.58 64.27 62.40
N ALA A 272 19.27 65.04 63.25
CA ALA A 272 20.48 64.60 63.96
C ALA A 272 20.21 63.45 64.95
N ILE A 273 19.13 63.53 65.73
CA ILE A 273 18.72 62.47 66.66
C ILE A 273 18.28 61.21 65.91
N SER A 274 17.53 61.36 64.81
CA SER A 274 17.14 60.25 63.95
C SER A 274 18.36 59.53 63.37
N HIS A 275 19.36 60.29 62.90
CA HIS A 275 20.63 59.74 62.42
C HIS A 275 21.39 58.97 63.51
N LEU A 276 21.39 59.48 64.75
CA LEU A 276 21.99 58.79 65.89
C LEU A 276 21.26 57.46 66.19
N ASN A 277 19.93 57.46 66.18
CA ASN A 277 19.14 56.24 66.39
C ASN A 277 19.33 55.21 65.27
N MET A 278 19.44 55.66 64.02
CA MET A 278 19.80 54.81 62.89
C MET A 278 21.18 54.17 63.11
N LEU A 279 22.18 54.94 63.52
CA LEU A 279 23.51 54.42 63.84
C LEU A 279 23.45 53.38 64.97
N ARG A 280 22.72 53.66 66.06
CA ARG A 280 22.51 52.70 67.16
C ARG A 280 21.97 51.37 66.63
N LYS A 281 20.88 51.40 65.85
CA LYS A 281 20.26 50.20 65.28
C LYS A 281 21.20 49.44 64.35
N MET A 282 21.91 50.15 63.45
CA MET A 282 22.87 49.53 62.54
C MET A 282 24.02 48.83 63.28
N LEU A 283 24.49 49.39 64.40
CA LEU A 283 25.55 48.78 65.19
C LEU A 283 25.03 47.57 65.99
N GLN A 284 23.73 47.49 66.26
CA GLN A 284 23.09 46.33 66.90
C GLN A 284 22.95 45.13 65.96
N GLU A 285 22.54 45.38 64.72
CA GLU A 285 22.28 44.34 63.71
C GLU A 285 23.57 43.69 63.19
N ARG A 286 24.74 44.19 63.60
CA ARG A 286 26.05 43.65 63.21
C ARG A 286 26.59 42.70 64.28
N ASP A 287 26.63 41.41 63.94
CA ASP A 287 27.17 40.36 64.82
C ASP A 287 28.69 40.49 65.04
N ASP A 288 29.42 41.04 64.06
CA ASP A 288 30.90 41.13 64.07
C ASP A 288 31.44 42.37 64.81
N PHE A 289 30.56 43.23 65.32
CA PHE A 289 30.95 44.55 65.80
C PHE A 289 30.86 44.66 67.33
N ASN A 290 31.96 45.06 67.96
CA ASN A 290 32.00 45.37 69.38
C ASN A 290 32.36 46.85 69.59
N MET A 291 31.55 47.56 70.37
CA MET A 291 31.79 48.96 70.75
C MET A 291 33.19 49.20 71.35
N ASN A 292 33.77 48.19 72.01
CA ASN A 292 35.12 48.25 72.57
C ASN A 292 36.19 48.44 71.48
N GLN A 293 35.97 47.93 70.26
CA GLN A 293 36.89 48.12 69.13
C GLN A 293 36.95 49.59 68.69
N VAL A 294 35.82 50.32 68.76
CA VAL A 294 35.76 51.75 68.47
C VAL A 294 36.55 52.54 69.50
N ILE A 295 36.34 52.23 70.79
CA ILE A 295 37.03 52.90 71.89
C ILE A 295 38.54 52.70 71.74
N VAL A 296 39.00 51.47 71.53
CA VAL A 296 40.44 51.16 71.33
C VAL A 296 40.99 51.84 70.07
N ALA A 297 40.21 51.96 69.00
CA ALA A 297 40.65 52.64 67.78
C ALA A 297 40.78 54.16 67.97
N LEU A 298 39.94 54.76 68.81
CA LEU A 298 39.99 56.17 69.18
C LEU A 298 41.14 56.45 70.16
N GLU A 299 41.35 55.59 71.16
CA GLU A 299 42.49 55.68 72.10
C GLU A 299 43.84 55.67 71.38
N LYS A 300 44.00 54.83 70.34
CA LYS A 300 45.24 54.80 69.52
C LYS A 300 45.52 56.13 68.80
N LYS A 301 44.51 56.96 68.59
CA LYS A 301 44.64 58.28 67.94
C LYS A 301 44.81 59.40 68.96
N ASP A 302 44.41 59.17 70.22
CA ASP A 302 44.58 60.09 71.33
C ASP A 302 46.00 59.97 71.93
N LYS A 303 46.96 60.69 71.34
CA LYS A 303 48.36 60.72 71.83
C LYS A 303 48.51 61.45 73.18
N GLU A 304 47.55 62.30 73.53
CA GLU A 304 47.60 63.15 74.72
C GLU A 304 46.92 62.50 75.93
N GLY A 305 46.11 61.45 75.73
CA GLY A 305 45.41 60.71 76.79
C GLY A 305 44.29 61.52 77.47
N ASN A 306 43.88 62.63 76.84
CA ASN A 306 42.93 63.58 77.41
C ASN A 306 41.45 63.19 77.15
N ARG A 307 41.20 62.04 76.52
CA ARG A 307 39.87 61.51 76.17
C ARG A 307 39.06 62.45 75.26
N GLN A 308 39.78 63.27 74.50
CA GLN A 308 39.24 64.31 73.66
C GLN A 308 39.90 64.26 72.29
N LEU A 309 39.09 64.27 71.23
CA LEU A 309 39.57 64.26 69.85
C LEU A 309 38.78 65.26 69.01
N PRO A 310 39.39 65.83 67.95
CA PRO A 310 38.64 66.65 67.02
C PRO A 310 37.61 65.80 66.27
N LEU A 311 36.45 66.39 65.98
CA LEU A 311 35.32 65.69 65.35
C LEU A 311 35.70 65.05 64.00
N THR A 312 36.59 65.69 63.24
CA THR A 312 37.09 65.22 61.94
C THR A 312 37.82 63.87 62.05
N GLU A 313 38.67 63.71 63.07
CA GLU A 313 39.39 62.46 63.34
C GLU A 313 38.45 61.36 63.82
N ILE A 314 37.46 61.68 64.66
CA ILE A 314 36.44 60.73 65.11
C ILE A 314 35.67 60.17 63.91
N ILE A 315 35.22 61.03 63.00
CA ILE A 315 34.50 60.62 61.78
C ILE A 315 35.42 59.79 60.88
N HIS A 316 36.70 60.14 60.77
CA HIS A 316 37.66 59.35 60.00
C HIS A 316 37.83 57.93 60.56
N VAL A 317 37.93 57.78 61.89
CA VAL A 317 37.98 56.47 62.56
C VAL A 317 36.68 55.70 62.35
N MET A 318 35.52 56.36 62.49
CA MET A 318 34.21 55.74 62.23
C MET A 318 34.08 55.23 60.79
N ARG A 319 34.54 56.00 59.79
CA ARG A 319 34.56 55.56 58.39
C ARG A 319 35.49 54.37 58.18
N LYS A 320 36.66 54.35 58.83
CA LYS A 320 37.58 53.20 58.78
C LYS A 320 36.97 51.93 59.35
N LEU A 321 36.07 52.06 60.33
CA LEU A 321 35.29 50.95 60.91
C LEU A 321 33.98 50.68 60.16
N ASN A 322 33.81 51.24 58.96
CA ASN A 322 32.60 51.09 58.13
C ASN A 322 31.31 51.56 58.82
N ILE A 323 31.38 52.60 59.64
CA ILE A 323 30.23 53.25 60.28
C ILE A 323 29.89 54.52 59.48
N PRO A 324 28.67 54.64 58.91
CA PRO A 324 28.27 55.79 58.09
C PRO A 324 27.91 57.02 58.95
N ALA A 325 28.94 57.66 59.51
CA ALA A 325 28.85 58.84 60.35
C ALA A 325 28.79 60.14 59.49
N ASP A 326 27.70 60.91 59.64
CA ASP A 326 27.53 62.21 59.00
C ASP A 326 28.02 63.33 59.94
N ALA A 327 28.93 64.16 59.45
CA ALA A 327 29.64 65.16 60.24
C ALA A 327 28.71 66.22 60.84
N GLU A 328 27.80 66.74 60.02
CA GLU A 328 26.91 67.85 60.40
C GLU A 328 25.86 67.40 61.41
N LYS A 329 25.31 66.19 61.21
CA LYS A 329 24.31 65.60 62.09
C LYS A 329 24.91 65.21 63.43
N ILE A 330 26.10 64.61 63.43
CA ILE A 330 26.81 64.28 64.67
C ILE A 330 27.19 65.56 65.40
N ARG A 331 27.70 66.59 64.72
CA ARG A 331 27.99 67.89 65.35
C ARG A 331 26.76 68.49 66.03
N THR A 332 25.63 68.51 65.33
CA THR A 332 24.35 69.02 65.86
C THR A 332 23.89 68.25 67.09
N ALA A 333 24.02 66.91 67.08
CA ALA A 333 23.71 66.09 68.24
C ALA A 333 24.68 66.34 69.41
N VAL A 334 25.98 66.33 69.16
CA VAL A 334 27.04 66.48 70.17
C VAL A 334 26.98 67.85 70.86
N SER A 335 26.65 68.92 70.14
CA SER A 335 26.40 70.25 70.73
C SER A 335 25.15 70.23 71.62
N HIS A 336 24.05 69.59 71.19
CA HIS A 336 22.85 69.45 72.01
C HIS A 336 23.10 68.66 73.31
N PHE A 337 23.93 67.61 73.27
CA PHE A 337 24.35 66.84 74.44
C PHE A 337 25.47 67.51 75.27
N ARG A 338 25.93 68.70 74.88
CA ARG A 338 27.03 69.46 75.54
C ARG A 338 28.31 68.64 75.69
N LEU A 339 28.65 67.87 74.66
CA LEU A 339 29.84 67.01 74.63
C LEU A 339 31.08 67.68 74.01
N ILE A 340 30.92 68.91 73.53
CA ILE A 340 31.99 69.77 73.02
C ILE A 340 32.55 70.57 74.19
N VAL A 341 33.89 70.59 74.32
CA VAL A 341 34.55 71.38 75.37
C VAL A 341 34.67 72.85 74.97
N ASP A 342 35.02 73.12 73.71
CA ASP A 342 35.16 74.47 73.14
C ASP A 342 34.17 74.67 71.99
N GLU A 343 32.95 75.13 72.28
CA GLU A 343 31.95 75.40 71.24
C GLU A 343 32.35 76.62 70.39
N GLY A 344 32.58 76.41 69.08
CA GLY A 344 32.82 77.49 68.12
C GLY A 344 34.29 77.90 67.92
N CYS A 345 35.26 77.17 68.47
CA CYS A 345 36.69 77.39 68.20
C CYS A 345 37.20 76.44 67.11
N CYS A 346 38.24 76.86 66.36
CA CYS A 346 38.87 76.01 65.34
C CYS A 346 39.46 74.68 65.90
N SER A 347 39.68 74.64 67.22
CA SER A 347 40.09 73.47 67.99
C SER A 347 38.91 72.77 68.68
N GLU A 348 37.75 72.67 68.04
CA GLU A 348 36.59 71.92 68.55
C GLU A 348 36.99 70.49 68.94
N ARG A 349 37.10 70.23 70.25
CA ARG A 349 37.40 68.92 70.83
C ARG A 349 36.13 68.30 71.40
N VAL A 350 35.91 67.03 71.05
CA VAL A 350 34.74 66.24 71.47
C VAL A 350 35.18 65.15 72.42
N LYS A 351 34.43 64.98 73.52
CA LYS A 351 34.60 63.84 74.43
C LYS A 351 34.12 62.56 73.75
N TYR A 352 35.07 61.77 73.24
CA TYR A 352 34.74 60.62 72.40
C TYR A 352 34.20 59.43 73.20
N GLU A 353 34.55 59.30 74.49
CA GLU A 353 33.98 58.27 75.37
C GLU A 353 32.47 58.45 75.57
N ASP A 354 32.06 59.68 75.87
CA ASP A 354 30.65 60.04 76.04
C ASP A 354 29.87 59.89 74.74
N LEU A 355 30.51 60.20 73.60
CA LEU A 355 29.94 59.96 72.28
C LEU A 355 29.77 58.46 71.99
N CYS A 356 30.74 57.63 72.36
CA CYS A 356 30.63 56.18 72.26
C CYS A 356 29.53 55.65 73.20
N HIS A 357 29.35 56.25 74.37
CA HIS A 357 28.21 55.95 75.25
C HIS A 357 26.87 56.35 74.64
N LEU A 358 26.80 57.47 73.91
CA LEU A 358 25.62 57.83 73.13
C LEU A 358 25.37 56.87 71.97
N LEU A 359 26.37 56.21 71.39
CA LEU A 359 26.15 55.23 70.32
C LEU A 359 25.83 53.83 70.84
N SER A 360 26.15 53.55 72.11
CA SER A 360 25.80 52.28 72.75
C SER A 360 24.32 52.21 73.10
N ILE A 361 23.69 51.07 72.80
CA ILE A 361 22.30 50.78 73.15
C ILE A 361 22.14 50.45 74.64
N LEU A 362 23.20 49.92 75.26
CA LEU A 362 23.20 49.58 76.69
C LEU A 362 23.01 50.79 77.60
N LYS A 363 23.25 52.00 77.07
CA LYS A 363 23.01 53.27 77.76
C LYS A 363 21.84 54.01 77.11
N SER A 364 20.82 54.29 77.91
CA SER A 364 19.74 55.19 77.51
C SER A 364 20.32 56.55 77.13
N LEU A 365 19.77 57.20 76.11
CA LEU A 365 20.11 58.59 75.82
C LEU A 365 19.87 59.41 77.10
N PRO A 366 20.79 60.31 77.51
CA PRO A 366 20.55 61.15 78.66
C PRO A 366 19.25 61.92 78.42
N MET A 367 18.38 61.94 79.43
CA MET A 367 17.16 62.73 79.42
C MET A 367 17.55 64.20 79.45
N ILE A 368 17.85 64.76 78.28
CA ILE A 368 17.70 66.21 78.11
C ILE A 368 16.23 66.48 78.29
N GLY A 369 15.90 67.42 79.17
CA GLY A 369 14.53 67.84 79.42
C GLY A 369 13.79 67.92 78.09
N SER A 370 12.62 67.28 78.03
CA SER A 370 11.66 67.41 76.93
C SER A 370 11.83 68.79 76.31
N ILE A 371 12.11 68.87 75.00
CA ILE A 371 12.19 70.12 74.22
C ILE A 371 11.29 71.13 74.90
N SER A 372 11.85 71.95 75.80
CA SER A 372 10.95 72.62 76.74
C SER A 372 10.27 73.66 75.89
N PRO A 373 8.93 73.77 75.91
CA PRO A 373 8.23 74.77 75.10
C PRO A 373 8.44 76.18 75.66
N MET A 374 9.39 76.38 76.57
CA MET A 374 9.56 77.63 77.28
C MET A 374 11.02 78.07 77.22
N PRO A 375 11.39 78.95 76.27
CA PRO A 375 12.59 79.73 76.41
C PRO A 375 12.48 80.56 77.70
N LYS A 376 13.49 80.51 78.58
CA LYS A 376 13.66 81.52 79.63
C LYS A 376 14.00 82.83 78.91
N ALA A 377 12.98 83.67 78.76
CA ALA A 377 12.98 85.01 78.16
C ALA A 377 13.10 85.06 76.63
N ILE A 378 11.94 85.05 75.96
CA ILE A 378 11.75 85.85 74.74
C ILE A 378 10.46 86.65 74.93
N TYR A 379 10.61 87.85 75.51
CA TYR A 379 9.70 88.96 75.24
C TYR A 379 9.85 89.26 73.75
N ASN A 380 8.85 88.89 72.95
CA ASN A 380 8.45 89.51 71.67
C ASN A 380 7.41 88.59 71.02
N GLN A 381 6.25 88.46 71.67
CA GLN A 381 5.04 88.10 70.94
C GLN A 381 4.39 89.41 70.52
N ASP A 382 4.79 89.93 69.37
CA ASP A 382 3.95 90.89 68.66
C ASP A 382 2.72 90.13 68.16
N THR A 383 1.69 90.10 69.00
CA THR A 383 0.37 89.60 68.59
C THR A 383 -0.28 90.63 67.66
N ALA A 384 -1.02 90.13 66.66
CA ALA A 384 -1.71 90.93 65.65
C ALA A 384 -2.63 92.03 66.22
N TYR A 385 -2.96 91.98 67.51
CA TYR A 385 -3.71 93.00 68.22
C TYR A 385 -3.02 94.38 68.26
N ARG A 386 -1.68 94.45 68.20
CA ARG A 386 -0.97 95.75 68.21
C ARG A 386 -1.02 96.47 66.86
N GLN A 387 -1.22 95.75 65.76
CA GLN A 387 -1.37 96.33 64.42
C GLN A 387 -2.77 96.88 64.13
N LEU A 388 -3.76 96.53 64.96
CA LEU A 388 -5.16 96.99 64.86
C LEU A 388 -5.48 98.16 65.80
N CYS A 389 -4.51 98.62 66.59
CA CYS A 389 -4.60 99.84 67.38
C CYS A 389 -3.70 100.92 66.76
N CYS A 390 -4.13 101.48 65.63
CA CYS A 390 -3.71 102.78 65.13
C CYS A 390 -4.94 103.57 64.69
#